data_AF-A0A158C525-F1
#
_entry.id   AF-A0A158C525-F1
#
_cell.length_a   1.000
_cell.length_b   1.000
_cell.length_c   1.000
_cell.angle_alpha   90.00
_cell.angle_beta   90.00
_cell.angle_gamma   90.00
#
_symmetry.space_group_name_H-M   'P 1'
#
loop_
_entity.id
_entity.type
_entity.pdbx_description
1 polymer ?
#
loop_
_entity_poly.entity_id
_entity_poly.type
_entity_poly.pdbx_seq_one_letter_code
_entity_poly.pdbx_strand_id
1 'polypeptide(L)'
;MECIKTNIHGAENVIRAALANNVEKVIALSTDKAANPINLYGATKLASDKLFVAANNISGGHRTRFSVVRYGNVVGSRGSVVPFFKQLVAAGATALPITHPEMTRFWITLQQGVDFVLTNFRRMHGGEIFVPKIPSIKILDLAHAMAPEIDTKIVGIRPGEKLHEIMCPADDSHLTIEFSDHYVLSPTITFNGGTRDFSLNSLNEQGCRVEHGFEYNSGSNSHFLSIEQICEFDRLAEA
;
A
#
# COMPACT_ATOMS: atom_id res chain seq x y z
N MET A 1 15.13 -9.51 -14.34
CA MET A 1 15.72 -8.24 -14.84
C MET A 1 14.64 -7.18 -15.11
N GLU A 2 13.53 -7.52 -15.78
CA GLU A 2 12.50 -6.55 -16.17
C GLU A 2 11.86 -5.79 -14.98
N CYS A 3 11.55 -6.48 -13.88
CA CYS A 3 11.00 -5.83 -12.68
C CYS A 3 11.93 -4.75 -12.10
N ILE A 4 13.26 -4.98 -12.13
CA ILE A 4 14.26 -4.00 -11.69
C ILE A 4 14.28 -2.79 -12.63
N LYS A 5 14.38 -3.03 -13.94
CA LYS A 5 14.40 -1.95 -14.94
C LYS A 5 13.16 -1.06 -14.83
N THR A 6 11.97 -1.66 -14.73
CA THR A 6 10.74 -0.90 -14.70
C THR A 6 10.55 -0.17 -13.36
N ASN A 7 10.73 -0.86 -12.23
CA ASN A 7 10.38 -0.28 -10.93
C ASN A 7 11.49 0.61 -10.37
N ILE A 8 12.76 0.23 -10.51
CA ILE A 8 13.90 0.97 -9.95
C ILE A 8 14.37 2.03 -10.94
N HIS A 9 14.76 1.65 -12.17
CA HIS A 9 15.23 2.64 -13.14
C HIS A 9 14.09 3.55 -13.61
N GLY A 10 12.85 3.02 -13.69
CA GLY A 10 11.68 3.87 -13.94
C GLY A 10 11.47 4.94 -12.86
N ALA A 11 11.62 4.59 -11.58
CA ALA A 11 11.56 5.57 -10.48
C ALA A 11 12.64 6.64 -10.62
N GLU A 12 13.88 6.24 -10.88
CA GLU A 12 15.00 7.17 -11.11
C GLU A 12 14.73 8.12 -12.29
N ASN A 13 14.25 7.59 -13.40
CA ASN A 13 13.93 8.37 -14.60
C ASN A 13 12.84 9.42 -14.31
N VAL A 14 11.78 9.04 -13.59
CA VAL A 14 10.71 9.96 -13.19
C VAL A 14 11.24 11.05 -12.27
N ILE A 15 12.06 10.70 -11.28
CA ILE A 15 12.69 11.66 -10.37
C ILE A 15 13.53 12.68 -11.16
N ARG A 16 14.41 12.20 -12.04
CA ARG A 16 15.28 13.05 -12.85
C ARG A 16 14.48 13.98 -13.76
N ALA A 17 13.46 13.45 -14.43
CA ALA A 17 12.60 14.25 -15.32
C ALA A 17 11.80 15.31 -14.53
N ALA A 18 11.28 14.96 -13.36
CA ALA A 18 10.53 15.88 -12.52
C ALA A 18 11.40 17.04 -12.02
N LEU A 19 12.64 16.76 -11.60
CA LEU A 19 13.62 17.78 -11.22
C LEU A 19 13.98 18.68 -12.42
N ALA A 20 14.31 18.08 -13.56
CA ALA A 20 14.71 18.81 -14.77
C ALA A 20 13.60 19.77 -15.28
N ASN A 21 12.34 19.43 -15.05
CA ASN A 21 11.19 20.23 -15.50
C ASN A 21 10.54 21.05 -14.36
N ASN A 22 11.15 21.10 -13.18
CA ASN A 22 10.62 21.82 -12.01
C ASN A 22 9.16 21.46 -11.68
N VAL A 23 8.79 20.18 -11.77
CA VAL A 23 7.49 19.69 -11.30
C VAL A 23 7.34 20.05 -9.82
N GLU A 24 6.16 20.47 -9.38
CA GLU A 24 5.97 20.94 -8.00
C GLU A 24 5.92 19.78 -7.00
N LYS A 25 5.08 18.77 -7.26
CA LYS A 25 4.85 17.64 -6.36
C LYS A 25 4.77 16.35 -7.16
N VAL A 26 5.36 15.29 -6.62
CA VAL A 26 5.31 13.94 -7.17
C VAL A 26 4.96 12.98 -6.04
N ILE A 27 3.93 12.15 -6.27
CA ILE A 27 3.60 11.03 -5.39
C ILE A 27 3.81 9.74 -6.16
N ALA A 28 4.67 8.87 -5.63
CA ALA A 28 4.85 7.53 -6.14
C ALA A 28 3.91 6.55 -5.42
N LEU A 29 3.32 5.63 -6.18
CA LEU A 29 2.53 4.54 -5.60
C LEU A 29 3.44 3.39 -5.18
N SER A 30 3.30 2.97 -3.93
CA SER A 30 3.92 1.81 -3.32
C SER A 30 2.87 0.72 -3.04
N THR A 31 3.24 -0.27 -2.26
CA THR A 31 2.45 -1.46 -1.92
C THR A 31 2.88 -1.95 -0.55
N ASP A 32 1.96 -2.53 0.21
CA ASP A 32 2.24 -3.32 1.41
C ASP A 32 3.42 -4.32 1.24
N LYS A 33 3.58 -4.92 0.06
CA LYS A 33 4.69 -5.84 -0.27
C LYS A 33 6.07 -5.21 -0.19
N ALA A 34 6.18 -3.87 -0.19
CA ALA A 34 7.42 -3.16 0.00
C ALA A 34 7.88 -3.12 1.46
N ALA A 35 7.00 -3.40 2.42
CA ALA A 35 7.34 -3.48 3.84
C ALA A 35 7.80 -4.91 4.18
N ASN A 36 9.01 -5.06 4.71
CA ASN A 36 9.67 -6.35 4.99
C ASN A 36 9.53 -7.36 3.83
N PRO A 37 9.98 -7.00 2.60
CA PRO A 37 9.67 -7.77 1.40
C PRO A 37 10.34 -9.15 1.39
N ILE A 38 9.62 -10.18 0.94
CA ILE A 38 10.17 -11.53 0.70
C ILE A 38 10.21 -11.91 -0.79
N ASN A 39 9.65 -11.07 -1.67
CA ASN A 39 9.64 -11.29 -3.12
C ASN A 39 10.31 -10.12 -3.86
N LEU A 40 10.77 -10.39 -5.08
CA LEU A 40 11.48 -9.41 -5.91
C LEU A 40 10.64 -8.17 -6.20
N TYR A 41 9.33 -8.34 -6.43
CA TYR A 41 8.43 -7.22 -6.66
C TYR A 41 8.46 -6.24 -5.48
N GLY A 42 8.22 -6.75 -4.27
CA GLY A 42 8.31 -5.99 -3.02
C GLY A 42 9.67 -5.34 -2.82
N ALA A 43 10.76 -6.07 -3.06
CA ALA A 43 12.12 -5.52 -2.94
C ALA A 43 12.36 -4.35 -3.89
N THR A 44 11.90 -4.44 -5.14
CA THR A 44 12.02 -3.33 -6.11
C THR A 44 11.13 -2.13 -5.75
N LYS A 45 9.97 -2.37 -5.14
CA LYS A 45 9.10 -1.29 -4.64
C LYS A 45 9.69 -0.61 -3.41
N LEU A 46 10.33 -1.35 -2.50
CA LEU A 46 11.10 -0.77 -1.39
C LEU A 46 12.24 0.11 -1.92
N ALA A 47 12.99 -0.35 -2.92
CA ALA A 47 14.03 0.46 -3.56
C ALA A 47 13.45 1.73 -4.20
N SER A 48 12.32 1.61 -4.92
CA SER A 48 11.58 2.76 -5.46
C SER A 48 11.19 3.75 -4.36
N ASP A 49 10.61 3.28 -3.25
CA ASP A 49 10.21 4.15 -2.12
C ASP A 49 11.40 4.93 -1.58
N LYS A 50 12.53 4.25 -1.33
CA LYS A 50 13.76 4.87 -0.84
C LYS A 50 14.31 5.90 -1.82
N LEU A 51 14.24 5.65 -3.14
CA LEU A 51 14.66 6.62 -4.16
C LEU A 51 13.81 7.90 -4.11
N PHE A 52 12.48 7.78 -4.05
CA PHE A 52 11.60 8.95 -3.97
C PHE A 52 11.80 9.75 -2.68
N VAL A 53 11.95 9.08 -1.53
CA VAL A 53 12.25 9.76 -0.26
C VAL A 53 13.61 10.48 -0.34
N ALA A 54 14.65 9.81 -0.81
CA ALA A 54 16.01 10.37 -0.93
C ALA A 54 16.13 11.52 -1.94
N ALA A 55 15.28 11.54 -2.97
CA ALA A 55 15.25 12.62 -3.97
C ALA A 55 14.98 14.00 -3.35
N ASN A 56 14.32 14.06 -2.19
CA ASN A 56 14.14 15.32 -1.47
C ASN A 56 15.47 15.92 -0.97
N ASN A 57 16.51 15.11 -0.75
CA ASN A 57 17.84 15.63 -0.38
C ASN A 57 18.60 16.19 -1.61
N ILE A 58 18.45 15.53 -2.75
CA ILE A 58 19.08 15.92 -4.02
C ILE A 58 18.38 17.15 -4.62
N SER A 59 17.14 17.44 -4.20
CA SER A 59 16.39 18.58 -4.68
C SER A 59 17.16 19.90 -4.53
N GLY A 60 18.08 20.07 -3.56
CA GLY A 60 19.19 21.05 -3.66
C GLY A 60 18.82 22.52 -3.96
N GLY A 61 17.58 22.94 -3.68
CA GLY A 61 17.03 24.25 -4.07
C GLY A 61 15.85 24.20 -5.05
N HIS A 62 15.62 23.07 -5.73
CA HIS A 62 14.42 22.80 -6.52
C HIS A 62 13.17 22.78 -5.64
N ARG A 63 12.07 23.28 -6.22
CA ARG A 63 10.75 23.27 -5.57
C ARG A 63 10.11 21.88 -5.50
N THR A 64 10.58 20.92 -6.30
CA THR A 64 9.98 19.59 -6.39
C THR A 64 9.97 18.89 -5.04
N ARG A 65 8.82 18.35 -4.67
CA ARG A 65 8.62 17.51 -3.48
C ARG A 65 8.22 16.11 -3.90
N PHE A 66 8.82 15.12 -3.25
CA PHE A 66 8.56 13.72 -3.53
C PHE A 66 8.02 13.04 -2.28
N SER A 67 6.87 12.38 -2.39
CA SER A 67 6.33 11.52 -1.33
C SER A 67 5.86 10.21 -1.93
N VAL A 68 5.51 9.27 -1.06
CA VAL A 68 5.05 7.94 -1.44
C VAL A 68 3.69 7.69 -0.80
N VAL A 69 2.81 7.00 -1.51
CA VAL A 69 1.57 6.47 -0.96
C VAL A 69 1.64 4.95 -1.01
N ARG A 70 1.46 4.30 0.12
CA ARG A 70 1.49 2.84 0.26
C ARG A 70 0.13 2.36 0.77
N TYR A 71 -0.47 1.43 0.06
CA TYR A 71 -1.69 0.74 0.49
C TYR A 71 -1.69 -0.73 0.06
N GLY A 72 -2.69 -1.47 0.53
CA GLY A 72 -2.86 -2.89 0.28
C GLY A 72 -3.50 -3.23 -1.06
N ASN A 73 -4.26 -4.33 -1.07
CA ASN A 73 -4.93 -4.82 -2.26
C ASN A 73 -6.11 -3.92 -2.67
N VAL A 74 -6.13 -3.55 -3.95
CA VAL A 74 -7.24 -2.80 -4.55
C VAL A 74 -8.30 -3.77 -5.08
N VAL A 75 -9.54 -3.62 -4.62
CA VAL A 75 -10.69 -4.44 -5.05
C VAL A 75 -10.84 -4.39 -6.57
N GLY A 76 -11.07 -5.55 -7.20
CA GLY A 76 -11.33 -5.63 -8.64
C GLY A 76 -10.16 -5.23 -9.55
N SER A 77 -8.97 -4.96 -8.99
CA SER A 77 -7.82 -4.58 -9.81
C SER A 77 -7.46 -5.65 -10.85
N ARG A 78 -7.00 -5.22 -12.03
CA ARG A 78 -6.74 -6.12 -13.17
C ARG A 78 -5.76 -7.23 -12.78
N GLY A 79 -6.17 -8.49 -12.96
CA GLY A 79 -5.37 -9.67 -12.63
C GLY A 79 -5.30 -10.01 -11.14
N SER A 80 -6.15 -9.39 -10.30
CA SER A 80 -6.28 -9.74 -8.88
C SER A 80 -7.18 -10.96 -8.67
N VAL A 81 -7.30 -11.37 -7.40
CA VAL A 81 -8.07 -12.56 -6.99
C VAL A 81 -9.57 -12.44 -7.33
N VAL A 82 -10.15 -11.23 -7.27
CA VAL A 82 -11.58 -11.02 -7.54
C VAL A 82 -11.92 -11.34 -9.02
N PRO A 83 -11.27 -10.72 -10.03
CA PRO A 83 -11.48 -11.13 -11.43
C PRO A 83 -11.18 -12.60 -11.69
N PHE A 84 -10.18 -13.17 -11.02
CA PHE A 84 -9.83 -14.58 -11.16
C PHE A 84 -10.92 -15.51 -10.64
N PHE A 85 -11.49 -15.24 -9.46
CA PHE A 85 -12.61 -16.01 -8.94
C PHE A 85 -13.85 -15.84 -9.81
N LYS A 86 -14.19 -14.62 -10.25
CA LYS A 86 -15.30 -14.39 -11.21
C LYS A 86 -15.14 -15.22 -12.48
N GLN A 87 -13.93 -15.27 -13.04
CA GLN A 87 -13.63 -16.08 -14.22
C GLN A 87 -13.82 -17.59 -13.97
N LEU A 88 -13.37 -18.10 -12.81
CA LEU A 88 -13.54 -19.50 -12.45
C LEU A 88 -15.01 -19.88 -12.25
N VAL A 89 -15.77 -19.03 -11.56
CA VAL A 89 -17.21 -19.20 -11.36
C VAL A 89 -17.93 -19.25 -12.71
N ALA A 90 -17.64 -18.29 -13.60
CA ALA A 90 -18.23 -18.24 -14.94
C ALA A 90 -17.85 -19.46 -15.81
N ALA A 91 -16.70 -20.08 -15.56
CA ALA A 91 -16.25 -21.30 -16.23
C ALA A 91 -16.82 -22.59 -15.61
N GLY A 92 -17.68 -22.51 -14.60
CA GLY A 92 -18.29 -23.67 -13.94
C GLY A 92 -17.34 -24.42 -13.02
N ALA A 93 -16.38 -23.72 -12.40
CA ALA A 93 -15.48 -24.35 -11.43
C ALA A 93 -16.26 -24.95 -10.25
N THR A 94 -15.91 -26.18 -9.88
CA THR A 94 -16.52 -26.87 -8.72
C THR A 94 -15.86 -26.48 -7.40
N ALA A 95 -14.70 -25.83 -7.43
CA ALA A 95 -14.03 -25.31 -6.25
C ALA A 95 -13.16 -24.08 -6.56
N LEU A 96 -13.10 -23.12 -5.64
CA LEU A 96 -12.19 -21.97 -5.70
C LEU A 96 -10.84 -22.27 -5.02
N PRO A 97 -9.70 -21.91 -5.64
CA PRO A 97 -8.39 -22.19 -5.08
C PRO A 97 -8.04 -21.19 -3.96
N ILE A 98 -7.73 -21.73 -2.78
CA ILE A 98 -7.27 -20.98 -1.60
C ILE A 98 -5.83 -21.36 -1.31
N THR A 99 -4.95 -20.37 -1.19
CA THR A 99 -3.52 -20.63 -0.98
C THR A 99 -3.21 -21.05 0.45
N HIS A 100 -3.85 -20.43 1.45
CA HIS A 100 -3.76 -20.80 2.86
C HIS A 100 -5.05 -20.39 3.60
N PRO A 101 -5.56 -21.18 4.56
CA PRO A 101 -6.80 -20.86 5.28
C PRO A 101 -6.72 -19.56 6.10
N GLU A 102 -5.54 -19.24 6.64
CA GLU A 102 -5.32 -18.04 7.45
C GLU A 102 -4.88 -16.81 6.63
N MET A 103 -4.89 -16.87 5.30
CA MET A 103 -4.41 -15.79 4.45
C MET A 103 -5.25 -14.51 4.64
N THR A 104 -4.60 -13.38 4.96
CA THR A 104 -5.27 -12.08 5.09
C THR A 104 -4.64 -11.01 4.20
N ARG A 105 -5.44 -10.03 3.79
CA ARG A 105 -4.97 -8.87 3.01
C ARG A 105 -5.66 -7.60 3.48
N PHE A 106 -4.95 -6.48 3.43
CA PHE A 106 -5.56 -5.17 3.52
C PHE A 106 -6.40 -4.89 2.26
N TRP A 107 -7.55 -4.25 2.42
CA TRP A 107 -8.56 -4.11 1.37
C TRP A 107 -9.01 -2.65 1.22
N ILE A 108 -8.91 -2.12 0.00
CA ILE A 108 -9.26 -0.74 -0.34
C ILE A 108 -9.93 -0.71 -1.72
N THR A 109 -10.94 0.15 -1.93
CA THR A 109 -11.51 0.37 -3.26
C THR A 109 -10.57 1.22 -4.13
N LEU A 110 -10.76 1.17 -5.46
CA LEU A 110 -9.99 2.02 -6.37
C LEU A 110 -10.21 3.50 -6.06
N GLN A 111 -11.47 3.90 -5.86
CA GLN A 111 -11.82 5.29 -5.57
C GLN A 111 -11.19 5.77 -4.25
N GLN A 112 -11.24 4.95 -3.20
CA GLN A 112 -10.56 5.27 -1.93
C GLN A 112 -9.05 5.47 -2.12
N GLY A 113 -8.40 4.63 -2.93
CA GLY A 113 -6.98 4.78 -3.27
C GLY A 113 -6.68 6.09 -4.00
N VAL A 114 -7.52 6.45 -4.98
CA VAL A 114 -7.40 7.71 -5.73
C VAL A 114 -7.61 8.92 -4.82
N ASP A 115 -8.67 8.94 -4.02
CA ASP A 115 -9.00 10.02 -3.10
C ASP A 115 -7.90 10.22 -2.05
N PHE A 116 -7.30 9.11 -1.58
CA PHE A 116 -6.17 9.15 -0.67
C PHE A 116 -4.96 9.83 -1.32
N VAL A 117 -4.63 9.49 -2.56
CA VAL A 117 -3.51 10.14 -3.30
C VAL A 117 -3.77 11.63 -3.49
N LEU A 118 -4.97 12.02 -3.93
CA LEU A 118 -5.34 13.43 -4.14
C LEU A 118 -5.31 14.24 -2.84
N THR A 119 -5.73 13.64 -1.73
CA THR A 119 -5.64 14.26 -0.40
C THR A 119 -4.19 14.42 0.04
N ASN A 120 -3.34 13.42 -0.21
CA ASN A 120 -1.92 13.48 0.12
C ASN A 120 -1.17 14.58 -0.65
N PHE A 121 -1.52 14.87 -1.90
CA PHE A 121 -0.94 16.02 -2.62
C PHE A 121 -1.18 17.37 -1.91
N ARG A 122 -2.31 17.50 -1.20
CA ARG A 122 -2.67 18.73 -0.47
C ARG A 122 -1.93 18.86 0.86
N ARG A 123 -1.69 17.75 1.57
CA ARG A 123 -1.06 17.76 2.90
C ARG A 123 0.44 17.52 2.92
N MET A 124 1.03 17.00 1.84
CA MET A 124 2.45 16.63 1.79
C MET A 124 3.40 17.81 1.92
N HIS A 125 4.47 17.56 2.66
CA HIS A 125 5.68 18.36 2.80
C HIS A 125 6.79 17.89 1.86
N GLY A 126 6.84 16.58 1.55
CA GLY A 126 7.93 15.91 0.85
C GLY A 126 8.74 15.02 1.79
N GLY A 127 8.89 13.75 1.43
CA GLY A 127 9.63 12.71 2.15
C GLY A 127 8.76 11.66 2.84
N GLU A 128 7.46 11.91 2.99
CA GLU A 128 6.54 11.00 3.66
C GLU A 128 6.30 9.71 2.87
N ILE A 129 6.06 8.62 3.60
CA ILE A 129 5.29 7.48 3.10
C ILE A 129 3.94 7.48 3.81
N PHE A 130 2.89 7.84 3.08
CA PHE A 130 1.51 7.86 3.58
C PHE A 130 0.88 6.46 3.49
N VAL A 131 0.24 6.03 4.57
CA VAL A 131 -0.44 4.72 4.67
C VAL A 131 -1.87 4.93 5.17
N PRO A 132 -2.92 4.60 4.41
CA PRO A 132 -4.29 4.79 4.88
C PRO A 132 -4.67 3.75 5.94
N LYS A 133 -5.58 4.11 6.85
CA LYS A 133 -6.23 3.13 7.74
C LYS A 133 -7.34 2.43 6.98
N ILE A 134 -7.12 1.17 6.62
CA ILE A 134 -8.03 0.36 5.80
C ILE A 134 -8.30 -0.99 6.46
N PRO A 135 -9.46 -1.60 6.18
CA PRO A 135 -9.80 -2.89 6.75
C PRO A 135 -8.94 -4.02 6.18
N SER A 136 -8.94 -5.15 6.88
CA SER A 136 -8.45 -6.43 6.40
C SER A 136 -9.59 -7.34 5.97
N ILE A 137 -9.27 -8.32 5.12
CA ILE A 137 -10.15 -9.45 4.80
C ILE A 137 -9.39 -10.76 5.02
N LYS A 138 -10.13 -11.84 5.30
CA LYS A 138 -9.64 -13.21 5.08
C LYS A 138 -9.96 -13.62 3.65
N ILE A 139 -9.02 -14.29 2.98
CA ILE A 139 -9.25 -14.76 1.60
C ILE A 139 -10.34 -15.83 1.54
N LEU A 140 -10.54 -16.59 2.62
CA LEU A 140 -11.64 -17.55 2.72
C LEU A 140 -13.00 -16.84 2.73
N ASP A 141 -13.15 -15.78 3.52
CA ASP A 141 -14.38 -14.98 3.59
C ASP A 141 -14.68 -14.32 2.24
N LEU A 142 -13.64 -13.89 1.50
CA LEU A 142 -13.79 -13.40 0.14
C LEU A 142 -14.34 -14.48 -0.81
N ALA A 143 -13.83 -15.70 -0.74
CA ALA A 143 -14.34 -16.79 -1.57
C ALA A 143 -15.81 -17.10 -1.27
N HIS A 144 -16.19 -17.15 0.02
CA HIS A 144 -17.58 -17.33 0.44
C HIS A 144 -18.49 -16.17 0.04
N ALA A 145 -18.01 -14.93 0.13
CA ALA A 145 -18.76 -13.75 -0.32
C ALA A 145 -19.07 -13.79 -1.82
N MET A 146 -18.11 -14.26 -2.63
CA MET A 146 -18.22 -14.27 -4.08
C MET A 146 -18.98 -15.48 -4.63
N ALA A 147 -18.85 -16.65 -3.99
CA ALA A 147 -19.43 -17.90 -4.45
C ALA A 147 -19.81 -18.80 -3.25
N PRO A 148 -20.91 -18.48 -2.53
CA PRO A 148 -21.27 -19.16 -1.29
C PRO A 148 -21.55 -20.65 -1.46
N GLU A 149 -22.01 -21.07 -2.64
CA GLU A 149 -22.37 -22.45 -2.97
C GLU A 149 -21.21 -23.26 -3.59
N ILE A 150 -20.03 -22.66 -3.77
CA ILE A 150 -18.87 -23.33 -4.39
C ILE A 150 -17.85 -23.69 -3.31
N ASP A 151 -17.38 -24.93 -3.33
CA ASP A 151 -16.37 -25.42 -2.39
C ASP A 151 -15.06 -24.64 -2.51
N THR A 152 -14.22 -24.72 -1.48
CA THR A 152 -12.84 -24.20 -1.55
C THR A 152 -11.84 -25.34 -1.52
N LYS A 153 -10.71 -25.18 -2.23
CA LYS A 153 -9.63 -26.16 -2.27
C LYS A 153 -8.31 -25.50 -1.89
N ILE A 154 -7.62 -26.07 -0.89
CA ILE A 154 -6.28 -25.62 -0.52
C ILE A 154 -5.28 -26.04 -1.61
N VAL A 155 -4.61 -25.06 -2.22
CA VAL A 155 -3.61 -25.26 -3.29
C VAL A 155 -2.17 -24.98 -2.84
N GLY A 156 -2.00 -24.48 -1.62
CA GLY A 156 -0.70 -24.12 -1.05
C GLY A 156 -0.24 -22.70 -1.39
N ILE A 157 0.75 -22.22 -0.64
CA ILE A 157 1.31 -20.87 -0.77
C ILE A 157 2.13 -20.77 -2.06
N ARG A 158 1.90 -19.70 -2.84
CA ARG A 158 2.65 -19.46 -4.08
C ARG A 158 4.07 -18.95 -3.79
N PRO A 159 5.04 -19.12 -4.71
CA PRO A 159 6.38 -18.61 -4.52
C PRO A 159 6.43 -17.11 -4.18
N GLY A 160 7.05 -16.76 -3.06
CA GLY A 160 7.22 -15.38 -2.61
C GLY A 160 5.95 -14.71 -2.06
N GLU A 161 4.89 -15.47 -1.79
CA GLU A 161 3.66 -14.97 -1.17
C GLU A 161 3.77 -14.97 0.36
N LYS A 162 3.36 -13.85 0.98
CA LYS A 162 3.23 -13.75 2.44
C LYS A 162 1.87 -14.24 2.90
N LEU A 163 1.82 -14.75 4.13
CA LEU A 163 0.56 -15.09 4.78
C LEU A 163 -0.23 -13.83 5.16
N HIS A 164 0.45 -12.86 5.78
CA HIS A 164 -0.07 -11.55 6.15
C HIS A 164 0.83 -10.45 5.60
N GLU A 165 0.23 -9.33 5.23
CA GLU A 165 0.94 -8.17 4.71
C GLU A 165 1.16 -7.13 5.82
N ILE A 166 2.22 -6.34 5.70
CA ILE A 166 2.59 -5.29 6.67
C ILE A 166 2.61 -3.96 5.90
N MET A 167 2.07 -2.89 6.48
CA MET A 167 2.19 -1.54 5.89
C MET A 167 3.12 -0.62 6.69
N CYS A 168 3.11 -0.75 8.02
CA CYS A 168 4.01 -0.07 8.95
C CYS A 168 4.81 -1.14 9.73
N PRO A 169 6.09 -1.39 9.39
CA PRO A 169 6.94 -2.35 10.12
C PRO A 169 7.19 -1.93 11.57
N ALA A 170 7.27 -2.90 12.48
CA ALA A 170 7.58 -2.65 13.90
C ALA A 170 8.91 -1.90 14.11
N ASP A 171 9.94 -2.23 13.33
CA ASP A 171 11.24 -1.57 13.38
C ASP A 171 11.16 -0.07 13.01
N ASP A 172 10.18 0.31 12.19
CA ASP A 172 9.92 1.70 11.78
C ASP A 172 8.94 2.42 12.73
N SER A 173 8.48 1.79 13.82
CA SER A 173 7.52 2.38 14.77
C SER A 173 7.99 3.74 15.32
N HIS A 174 9.29 3.88 15.59
CA HIS A 174 9.89 5.13 16.05
C HIS A 174 9.81 6.28 15.03
N LEU A 175 9.54 5.98 13.76
CA LEU A 175 9.35 6.94 12.66
C LEU A 175 7.87 7.08 12.26
N THR A 176 7.00 6.27 12.83
CA THR A 176 5.58 6.19 12.45
C THR A 176 4.76 7.18 13.26
N ILE A 177 3.96 7.97 12.55
CA ILE A 177 3.06 8.98 13.12
C ILE A 177 1.65 8.59 12.73
N GLU A 178 0.77 8.49 13.71
CA GLU A 178 -0.65 8.20 13.55
C GLU A 178 -1.46 9.50 13.48
N PHE A 179 -2.26 9.60 12.43
CA PHE A 179 -3.32 10.60 12.27
C PHE A 179 -4.69 9.92 12.41
N SER A 180 -5.77 10.69 12.29
CA SER A 180 -7.14 10.16 12.41
C SER A 180 -7.44 9.06 11.39
N ASP A 181 -7.08 9.28 10.12
CA ASP A 181 -7.44 8.43 8.96
C ASP A 181 -6.23 7.71 8.32
N HIS A 182 -5.00 8.00 8.74
CA HIS A 182 -3.79 7.47 8.12
C HIS A 182 -2.60 7.42 9.08
N TYR A 183 -1.53 6.81 8.60
CA TYR A 183 -0.19 6.88 9.18
C TYR A 183 0.77 7.55 8.22
N VAL A 184 1.83 8.13 8.78
CA VAL A 184 2.99 8.64 8.04
C VAL A 184 4.24 7.93 8.58
N LEU A 185 4.98 7.27 7.71
CA LEU A 185 6.37 6.91 8.03
C LEU A 185 7.26 8.09 7.62
N SER A 186 7.90 8.69 8.61
CA SER A 186 8.88 9.76 8.39
C SER A 186 10.20 9.22 7.78
N PRO A 187 10.96 10.04 7.06
CA PRO A 187 12.22 9.63 6.45
C PRO A 187 13.22 9.07 7.47
N THR A 188 13.92 8.00 7.10
CA THR A 188 15.05 7.44 7.87
C THR A 188 16.33 8.26 7.76
N ILE A 189 16.34 9.29 6.91
CA ILE A 189 17.50 10.15 6.62
C ILE A 189 17.18 11.60 6.97
N THR A 190 18.19 12.35 7.41
CA THR A 190 18.07 13.79 7.61
C THR A 190 18.33 14.50 6.29
N PHE A 191 17.42 15.42 5.91
CA PHE A 191 17.63 16.26 4.73
C PHE A 191 18.56 17.44 5.05
N ASN A 192 19.29 17.93 4.05
CA ASN A 192 20.26 19.03 4.19
C ASN A 192 19.65 20.35 4.76
N GLY A 193 18.32 20.49 4.77
CA GLY A 193 17.58 21.63 5.36
C GLY A 193 17.14 21.44 6.82
N GLY A 194 17.59 20.38 7.48
CA GLY A 194 17.22 20.04 8.86
C GLY A 194 16.07 19.05 8.98
N THR A 195 15.79 18.62 10.22
CA THR A 195 14.68 17.70 10.53
C THR A 195 13.35 18.46 10.43
N ARG A 196 12.51 18.09 9.47
CA ARG A 196 11.13 18.58 9.39
C ARG A 196 10.26 17.81 10.37
N ASP A 197 9.37 18.52 11.06
CA ASP A 197 8.32 17.88 11.85
C ASP A 197 7.21 17.39 10.92
N PHE A 198 7.02 16.07 10.87
CA PHE A 198 5.97 15.42 10.09
C PHE A 198 4.69 15.17 10.91
N SER A 199 4.64 15.60 12.18
CA SER A 199 3.45 15.48 13.04
C SER A 199 2.40 16.56 12.79
N LEU A 200 2.75 17.64 12.09
CA LEU A 200 1.81 18.64 11.61
C LEU A 200 1.94 18.77 10.09
N ASN A 201 0.86 18.49 9.36
CA ASN A 201 0.89 18.50 7.89
C ASN A 201 0.39 19.83 7.29
N SER A 202 0.44 19.97 5.96
CA SER A 202 0.05 21.22 5.28
C SER A 202 -1.44 21.56 5.35
N LEU A 203 -2.28 20.64 5.83
CA LEU A 203 -3.70 20.88 6.13
C LEU A 203 -3.94 21.23 7.60
N ASN A 204 -2.88 21.39 8.40
CA ASN A 204 -2.91 21.57 9.86
C ASN A 204 -3.54 20.39 10.61
N GLU A 205 -3.53 19.18 10.02
CA GLU A 205 -3.87 17.98 10.77
C GLU A 205 -2.68 17.63 11.66
N GLN A 206 -2.97 17.23 12.90
CA GLN A 206 -1.96 16.86 13.89
C GLN A 206 -1.98 15.34 14.12
N GLY A 207 -0.80 14.74 14.07
CA GLY A 207 -0.58 13.33 14.35
C GLY A 207 0.25 13.12 15.61
N CYS A 208 0.17 11.93 16.17
CA CYS A 208 0.91 11.50 17.35
C CYS A 208 1.85 10.36 16.98
N ARG A 209 3.04 10.30 17.59
CA ARG A 209 3.90 9.11 17.41
C ARG A 209 3.20 7.89 17.99
N VAL A 210 3.32 6.77 17.28
CA VAL A 210 2.85 5.48 17.78
C VAL A 210 3.75 4.97 18.89
N GLU A 211 3.29 3.96 19.63
CA GLU A 211 4.11 3.27 20.63
C GLU A 211 5.27 2.50 19.97
N HIS A 212 6.36 2.34 20.73
CA HIS A 212 7.51 1.55 20.26
C HIS A 212 7.10 0.08 20.05
N GLY A 213 7.40 -0.46 18.88
CA GLY A 213 7.01 -1.81 18.48
C GLY A 213 5.62 -1.89 17.82
N PHE A 214 4.92 -0.76 17.64
CA PHE A 214 3.68 -0.73 16.85
C PHE A 214 3.91 -1.32 15.45
N GLU A 215 3.04 -2.24 15.04
CA GLU A 215 3.04 -2.82 13.70
C GLU A 215 1.64 -2.75 13.10
N TYR A 216 1.54 -2.26 11.86
CA TYR A 216 0.29 -2.30 11.12
C TYR A 216 0.28 -3.50 10.17
N ASN A 217 -0.34 -4.59 10.63
CA ASN A 217 -0.30 -5.92 10.03
C ASN A 217 -1.71 -6.42 9.67
N SER A 218 -1.87 -7.01 8.49
CA SER A 218 -3.19 -7.43 8.01
C SER A 218 -3.78 -8.60 8.81
N GLY A 219 -2.95 -9.39 9.50
CA GLY A 219 -3.36 -10.52 10.33
C GLY A 219 -3.89 -10.14 11.71
N SER A 220 -3.43 -9.01 12.26
CA SER A 220 -3.82 -8.50 13.59
C SER A 220 -4.57 -7.17 13.54
N ASN A 221 -5.00 -6.73 12.35
CA ASN A 221 -5.75 -5.49 12.16
C ASN A 221 -7.04 -5.50 13.01
N SER A 222 -7.35 -4.36 13.64
CA SER A 222 -8.55 -4.22 14.49
C SER A 222 -9.84 -4.18 13.68
N HIS A 223 -9.76 -3.88 12.37
CA HIS A 223 -10.91 -3.78 11.49
C HIS A 223 -10.84 -4.85 10.39
N PHE A 224 -11.69 -5.88 10.51
CA PHE A 224 -11.93 -6.86 9.46
C PHE A 224 -13.32 -6.67 8.84
N LEU A 225 -13.43 -6.82 7.52
CA LEU A 225 -14.74 -6.80 6.86
C LEU A 225 -15.50 -8.10 7.10
N SER A 226 -16.79 -8.00 7.38
CA SER A 226 -17.72 -9.14 7.30
C SER A 226 -17.97 -9.55 5.85
N ILE A 227 -18.58 -10.72 5.64
CA ILE A 227 -18.97 -11.20 4.31
C ILE A 227 -19.89 -10.19 3.60
N GLU A 228 -20.86 -9.62 4.32
CA GLU A 228 -21.78 -8.61 3.79
C GLU A 228 -21.04 -7.35 3.33
N GLN A 229 -20.07 -6.89 4.13
CA GLN A 229 -19.24 -5.74 3.80
C GLN A 229 -18.31 -6.02 2.61
N ILE A 230 -17.78 -7.24 2.48
CA ILE A 230 -16.99 -7.65 1.30
C ILE A 230 -17.85 -7.55 0.03
N CYS A 231 -19.10 -8.03 0.07
CA CYS A 231 -20.05 -7.92 -1.04
C CYS A 231 -20.38 -6.46 -1.39
N GLU A 232 -20.46 -5.57 -0.39
CA GLU A 232 -20.64 -4.13 -0.63
C GLU A 232 -19.43 -3.50 -1.32
N PHE A 233 -18.21 -3.84 -0.88
CA PHE A 233 -16.97 -3.38 -1.53
C PHE A 233 -16.87 -3.83 -2.98
N ASP A 234 -17.29 -5.05 -3.31
CA ASP A 234 -17.30 -5.55 -4.70
C ASP A 234 -18.31 -4.77 -5.57
N ARG A 235 -19.52 -4.52 -5.05
CA ARG A 235 -20.52 -3.69 -5.76
C ARG A 235 -20.04 -2.28 -6.02
N LEU A 236 -19.35 -1.66 -5.06
CA LEU A 236 -18.75 -0.33 -5.23
C LEU A 236 -17.62 -0.29 -6.26
N ALA A 237 -16.95 -1.41 -6.52
CA ALA A 237 -15.88 -1.50 -7.51
C ALA A 237 -16.40 -1.69 -8.94
N GLU A 238 -17.65 -2.12 -9.10
CA GLU A 238 -18.33 -2.30 -10.39
C GLU A 238 -19.14 -1.08 -10.85
N ALA A 239 -19.41 -0.14 -9.93
CA ALA A 239 -20.13 1.11 -10.17
C ALA A 239 -19.22 2.21 -10.74
#